data_AF-A0A150L5A6-F1
#
_entry.id   AF-A0A150L5A6-F1
#
_cell.length_a   1.000
_cell.length_b   1.000
_cell.length_c   1.000
_cell.angle_alpha   90.00
_cell.angle_beta   90.00
_cell.angle_gamma   90.00
#
_symmetry.space_group_name_H-M   'P 1'
#
loop_
_entity.id
_entity.type
_entity.pdbx_description
1 polymer ?
#
loop_
_entity_poly.entity_id
_entity_poly.type
_entity_poly.pdbx_seq_one_letter_code
_entity_poly.pdbx_strand_id
1 'polypeptide(L)'
;MFKTADVEFAVLEPNGDLSVLLKKENQPLTPKDMNIKVAYEKVPQTVIMDGKILDNPLSEVNKNRQWLEVELEKLGVTLQNVFIGQVDTYGQLTVDVYDDKLKVPSPQQKPLLMSMIKKSQADLQSFALQTNSKKDQNMYMKNSKKLQEAIDLLTPYLKN
;
A
#
# COMPACT_ATOMS: atom_id res chain seq x y z
N MET A 1 -17.65 9.22 -21.67
CA MET A 1 -17.57 8.86 -23.10
C MET A 1 -18.62 9.67 -23.84
N PHE A 2 -18.26 10.38 -24.91
CA PHE A 2 -19.18 11.32 -25.56
C PHE A 2 -19.46 11.01 -27.04
N LYS A 3 -18.65 10.16 -27.69
CA LYS A 3 -18.82 9.77 -29.09
C LYS A 3 -19.10 8.28 -29.20
N THR A 4 -20.17 7.92 -29.90
CA THR A 4 -20.49 6.52 -30.21
C THR A 4 -19.43 5.84 -31.09
N ALA A 5 -18.69 6.63 -31.88
CA ALA A 5 -17.62 6.14 -32.73
C ALA A 5 -16.44 5.51 -31.97
N ASP A 6 -16.30 5.79 -30.67
CA ASP A 6 -15.22 5.28 -29.81
C ASP A 6 -15.56 3.91 -29.20
N VAL A 7 -16.79 3.43 -29.42
CA VAL A 7 -17.34 2.18 -28.87
C VAL A 7 -17.06 1.01 -29.82
N GLU A 8 -16.60 -0.10 -29.26
CA GLU A 8 -16.49 -1.38 -29.96
C GLU A 8 -17.74 -2.25 -29.71
N PHE A 9 -18.14 -2.39 -28.44
CA PHE A 9 -19.36 -3.12 -28.04
C PHE A 9 -20.11 -2.40 -26.93
N ALA A 10 -21.43 -2.52 -26.90
CA ALA A 10 -22.28 -2.07 -25.80
C ALA A 10 -23.39 -3.11 -25.54
N VAL A 11 -23.67 -3.37 -24.27
CA VAL A 11 -24.69 -4.33 -23.81
C VAL A 11 -25.59 -3.63 -22.81
N LEU A 12 -26.91 -3.68 -23.05
CA LEU A 12 -27.92 -3.22 -22.09
C LEU A 12 -28.30 -4.39 -21.18
N GLU A 13 -27.99 -4.26 -19.89
CA GLU A 13 -28.26 -5.26 -18.87
C GLU A 13 -29.74 -5.21 -18.42
N PRO A 14 -30.31 -6.31 -17.90
CA PRO A 14 -31.74 -6.37 -17.52
C PRO A 14 -32.17 -5.37 -16.45
N ASN A 15 -31.22 -4.87 -15.65
CA ASN A 15 -31.45 -3.84 -14.63
C ASN A 15 -31.46 -2.42 -15.22
N GLY A 16 -31.23 -2.25 -16.53
CA GLY A 16 -31.17 -0.98 -17.23
C GLY A 16 -29.77 -0.37 -17.33
N ASP A 17 -28.73 -1.01 -16.78
CA ASP A 17 -27.35 -0.54 -16.88
C ASP A 17 -26.79 -0.81 -18.27
N LEU A 18 -25.95 0.12 -18.76
CA LEU A 18 -25.28 -0.02 -20.06
C LEU A 18 -23.80 -0.30 -19.83
N SER A 19 -23.38 -1.53 -20.12
CA SER A 19 -21.98 -1.96 -20.11
C SER A 19 -21.33 -1.69 -21.46
N VAL A 20 -20.24 -0.92 -21.49
CA VAL A 20 -19.59 -0.48 -22.74
C VAL A 20 -18.12 -0.87 -22.80
N LEU A 21 -17.71 -1.49 -23.91
CA LEU A 21 -16.33 -1.79 -24.25
C LEU A 21 -15.82 -0.81 -25.32
N LEU A 22 -14.78 -0.07 -24.97
CA LEU A 22 -14.13 0.88 -25.88
C LEU A 22 -13.26 0.16 -26.90
N LYS A 23 -13.07 0.81 -28.07
CA LYS A 23 -12.02 0.45 -29.01
C LYS A 23 -10.65 0.44 -28.32
N LYS A 24 -9.75 -0.42 -28.80
CA LYS A 24 -8.51 -0.75 -28.08
C LYS A 24 -7.63 0.49 -27.81
N GLU A 25 -7.56 1.40 -28.78
CA GLU A 25 -6.84 2.68 -28.71
C GLU A 25 -7.41 3.67 -27.69
N ASN A 26 -8.66 3.50 -27.28
CA ASN A 26 -9.37 4.36 -26.33
C ASN A 26 -9.51 3.73 -24.94
N GLN A 27 -9.06 2.48 -24.76
CA GLN A 27 -9.08 1.82 -23.46
C GLN A 27 -8.02 2.42 -22.52
N PRO A 28 -8.31 2.54 -21.21
CA PRO A 28 -7.30 2.96 -20.24
C PRO A 28 -6.14 1.96 -20.21
N LEU A 29 -4.93 2.47 -20.03
CA LEU A 29 -3.74 1.64 -19.88
C LEU A 29 -3.83 0.81 -18.59
N THR A 30 -3.55 -0.48 -18.69
CA THR A 30 -3.34 -1.34 -17.53
C THR A 30 -1.87 -1.34 -17.13
N PRO A 31 -1.53 -1.66 -15.85
CA PRO A 31 -0.14 -1.84 -15.45
C PRO A 31 0.62 -2.86 -16.31
N LYS A 32 -0.08 -3.88 -16.83
CA LYS A 32 0.47 -4.90 -17.72
C LYS A 32 0.91 -4.30 -19.06
N ASP A 33 0.15 -3.37 -19.62
CA ASP A 33 0.50 -2.70 -20.89
C ASP A 33 1.80 -1.88 -20.76
N MET A 34 2.10 -1.39 -19.55
CA MET A 34 3.30 -0.61 -19.25
C MET A 34 4.45 -1.43 -18.66
N ASN A 35 4.30 -2.75 -18.54
CA ASN A 35 5.27 -3.62 -17.84
C ASN A 35 5.58 -3.14 -16.40
N ILE A 36 4.60 -2.51 -15.74
CA ILE A 36 4.71 -2.07 -14.35
C ILE A 36 4.43 -3.29 -13.46
N LYS A 37 5.39 -3.61 -12.60
CA LYS A 37 5.17 -4.59 -11.52
C LYS A 37 4.18 -4.00 -10.53
N VAL A 38 3.09 -4.72 -10.30
CA VAL A 38 2.11 -4.42 -9.25
C VAL A 38 2.32 -5.41 -8.12
N ALA A 39 2.31 -4.92 -6.89
CA ALA A 39 2.39 -5.82 -5.75
C ALA A 39 1.08 -6.60 -5.61
N TYR A 40 1.21 -7.88 -5.24
CA TYR A 40 0.06 -8.74 -5.06
C TYR A 40 -0.72 -8.33 -3.81
N GLU A 41 -2.03 -8.20 -3.96
CA GLU A 41 -2.93 -7.82 -2.88
C GLU A 41 -4.09 -8.81 -2.83
N LYS A 42 -4.28 -9.45 -1.67
CA LYS A 42 -5.49 -10.17 -1.30
C LYS A 42 -6.51 -9.21 -0.72
N VAL A 43 -7.77 -9.62 -0.79
CA VAL A 43 -8.87 -8.94 -0.09
C VAL A 43 -8.51 -8.81 1.40
N PRO A 44 -8.57 -7.59 1.98
CA PRO A 44 -8.36 -7.39 3.40
C PRO A 44 -9.32 -8.24 4.24
N GLN A 45 -8.84 -8.77 5.36
CA GLN A 45 -9.66 -9.55 6.28
C GLN A 45 -10.22 -8.66 7.38
N THR A 46 -11.54 -8.69 7.56
CA THR A 46 -12.19 -7.97 8.65
C THR A 46 -11.95 -8.71 9.97
N VAL A 47 -11.27 -8.06 10.90
CA VAL A 47 -10.91 -8.61 12.23
C VAL A 47 -11.65 -7.93 13.38
N ILE A 48 -12.25 -6.76 13.15
CA ILE A 48 -13.18 -6.10 14.08
C ILE A 48 -14.44 -5.71 13.31
N MET A 49 -15.60 -5.97 13.91
CA MET A 49 -16.90 -5.53 13.42
C MET A 49 -17.79 -5.12 14.60
N ASP A 50 -18.36 -3.93 14.54
CA ASP A 50 -19.25 -3.35 15.57
C ASP A 50 -18.68 -3.47 17.00
N GLY A 51 -17.41 -3.08 17.16
CA GLY A 51 -16.69 -3.13 18.43
C GLY A 51 -16.40 -4.53 18.97
N LYS A 52 -16.53 -5.58 18.14
CA LYS A 52 -16.23 -6.98 18.51
C LYS A 52 -15.09 -7.55 17.67
N ILE A 53 -14.19 -8.27 18.34
CA ILE A 53 -13.10 -8.98 17.68
C ILE A 53 -13.64 -10.25 17.02
N LEU A 54 -13.25 -10.48 15.77
CA LEU A 54 -13.54 -11.70 15.01
C LEU A 54 -12.33 -12.63 15.08
N ASP A 55 -12.32 -13.57 16.03
CA ASP A 55 -11.16 -14.43 16.31
C ASP A 55 -10.74 -15.33 15.14
N ASN A 56 -11.72 -15.82 14.37
CA ASN A 56 -11.45 -16.69 13.22
C ASN A 56 -10.69 -15.90 12.12
N PRO A 57 -11.21 -14.79 11.57
CA PRO A 57 -10.44 -13.94 10.65
C PRO A 57 -9.10 -13.48 11.20
N LEU A 58 -9.02 -13.14 12.49
CA LEU A 58 -7.79 -12.70 13.13
C LEU A 58 -6.72 -13.81 13.14
N SER A 59 -7.13 -15.06 13.37
CA SER A 59 -6.25 -16.22 13.33
C SER A 59 -5.84 -16.56 11.90
N GLU A 60 -6.72 -16.39 10.91
CA GLU A 60 -6.42 -16.62 9.48
C GLU A 60 -5.33 -15.67 8.96
N VAL A 61 -5.24 -14.45 9.50
CA VAL A 61 -4.14 -13.51 9.20
C VAL A 61 -2.91 -13.71 10.11
N ASN A 62 -2.86 -14.81 10.87
CA ASN A 62 -1.79 -15.15 11.81
C ASN A 62 -1.54 -14.07 12.87
N LYS A 63 -2.62 -13.41 13.32
CA LYS A 63 -2.60 -12.43 14.40
C LYS A 63 -3.37 -12.96 15.60
N ASN A 64 -3.24 -12.28 16.72
CA ASN A 64 -3.96 -12.61 17.95
C ASN A 64 -4.51 -11.34 18.59
N ARG A 65 -5.34 -11.50 19.62
CA ARG A 65 -5.97 -10.36 20.33
C ARG A 65 -4.94 -9.39 20.89
N GLN A 66 -3.84 -9.90 21.45
CA GLN A 66 -2.75 -9.06 21.97
C GLN A 66 -2.17 -8.13 20.89
N TRP A 67 -1.94 -8.65 19.69
CA TRP A 67 -1.48 -7.83 18.57
C TRP A 67 -2.50 -6.74 18.24
N LEU A 68 -3.79 -7.09 18.20
CA LEU A 68 -4.85 -6.15 17.88
C LEU A 68 -4.98 -5.04 18.93
N GLU A 69 -4.88 -5.39 20.21
CA GLU A 69 -4.86 -4.42 21.32
C GLU A 69 -3.70 -3.43 21.19
N VAL A 70 -2.50 -3.91 20.90
CA VAL A 70 -1.32 -3.06 20.68
C VAL A 70 -1.50 -2.15 19.47
N GLU A 71 -2.08 -2.63 18.37
CA GLU A 71 -2.34 -1.78 17.20
C GLU A 71 -3.41 -0.72 17.48
N LEU A 72 -4.48 -1.07 18.20
CA LEU A 72 -5.51 -0.10 18.61
C LEU A 72 -4.95 0.97 19.57
N GLU A 73 -4.08 0.58 20.49
CA GLU A 73 -3.39 1.49 21.40
C GLU A 73 -2.49 2.49 20.64
N LYS A 74 -1.74 2.03 19.64
CA LYS A 74 -0.95 2.91 18.75
C LYS A 74 -1.80 3.95 18.03
N LEU A 75 -3.04 3.60 17.70
CA LEU A 75 -4.00 4.49 17.06
C LEU A 75 -4.74 5.38 18.06
N GLY A 76 -4.62 5.13 19.37
CA GLY A 76 -5.37 5.84 20.40
C GLY A 76 -6.87 5.56 20.36
N VAL A 77 -7.29 4.41 19.83
CA VAL A 77 -8.70 4.05 19.62
C VAL A 77 -9.09 2.91 20.56
N THR A 78 -10.23 3.04 21.23
CA THR A 78 -10.82 1.96 22.02
C THR A 78 -11.59 1.00 21.12
N LEU A 79 -11.53 -0.30 21.40
CA LEU A 79 -12.24 -1.34 20.65
C LEU A 79 -13.73 -1.00 20.42
N GLN A 80 -14.43 -0.51 21.44
CA GLN A 80 -15.88 -0.21 21.38
C GLN A 80 -16.22 0.88 20.37
N ASN A 81 -15.24 1.71 20.01
CA ASN A 81 -15.41 2.81 19.08
C ASN A 81 -15.08 2.43 17.63
N VAL A 82 -14.64 1.19 17.39
CA VAL A 82 -14.31 0.70 16.04
C VAL A 82 -15.56 0.12 15.39
N PHE A 83 -15.98 0.70 14.27
CA PHE A 83 -17.06 0.18 13.44
C PHE A 83 -16.57 -1.02 12.62
N ILE A 84 -15.47 -0.84 11.89
CA ILE A 84 -14.81 -1.92 11.14
C ILE A 84 -13.30 -1.82 11.27
N GLY A 85 -12.64 -2.96 11.48
CA GLY A 85 -11.18 -3.07 11.48
C GLY A 85 -10.73 -4.16 10.52
N GLN A 86 -9.82 -3.83 9.61
CA GLN A 86 -9.37 -4.74 8.56
C GLN A 86 -7.85 -4.87 8.55
N VAL A 87 -7.37 -6.06 8.21
CA VAL A 87 -5.94 -6.35 8.05
C VAL A 87 -5.67 -6.61 6.58
N ASP A 88 -4.77 -5.82 5.99
CA ASP A 88 -4.35 -5.97 4.60
C ASP A 88 -3.38 -7.16 4.42
N THR A 89 -2.99 -7.43 3.17
CA THR A 89 -2.05 -8.51 2.82
C THR A 89 -0.67 -8.34 3.45
N TYR A 90 -0.32 -7.12 3.87
CA TYR A 90 0.95 -6.75 4.47
C TYR A 90 0.88 -6.74 6.01
N GLY A 91 -0.26 -7.14 6.59
CA GLY A 91 -0.45 -7.19 8.03
C GLY A 91 -0.71 -5.83 8.67
N GLN A 92 -1.10 -4.83 7.89
CA GLN A 92 -1.40 -3.48 8.34
C GLN A 92 -2.87 -3.38 8.75
N LEU A 93 -3.12 -2.89 9.97
CA LEU A 93 -4.47 -2.62 10.46
C LEU A 93 -4.96 -1.27 9.94
N THR A 94 -6.14 -1.25 9.35
CA THR A 94 -6.94 -0.04 9.13
C THR A 94 -8.21 -0.14 9.95
N VAL A 95 -8.65 0.97 10.53
CA VAL A 95 -9.89 1.02 11.31
C VAL A 95 -10.74 2.20 10.87
N ASP A 96 -12.02 1.96 10.84
CA ASP A 96 -13.07 2.97 10.76
C ASP A 96 -13.76 3.05 12.13
N VAL A 97 -14.07 4.27 12.56
CA VAL A 97 -14.54 4.55 13.92
C VAL A 97 -15.89 5.26 13.88
N TYR A 98 -16.73 5.04 14.89
CA TYR A 98 -18.06 5.68 14.93
C TYR A 98 -17.99 7.21 15.14
N ASP A 99 -16.97 7.69 15.85
CA ASP A 99 -16.80 9.13 16.07
C ASP A 99 -16.00 9.75 14.93
N ASP A 100 -16.71 10.37 13.98
CA ASP A 100 -16.14 11.11 12.84
C ASP A 100 -15.16 12.24 13.24
N LYS A 101 -15.16 12.66 14.52
CA LYS A 101 -14.19 13.66 15.03
C LYS A 101 -12.82 13.05 15.30
N LEU A 102 -12.73 11.73 15.49
CA LEU A 102 -11.47 11.03 15.66
C LEU A 102 -10.84 10.79 14.29
N LYS A 103 -9.83 11.59 13.97
CA LYS A 103 -8.98 11.37 12.79
C LYS A 103 -8.03 10.21 13.05
N VAL A 104 -8.42 9.02 12.65
CA VAL A 104 -7.52 7.86 12.66
C VAL A 104 -6.40 8.12 11.64
N PRO A 105 -5.13 8.12 12.05
CA PRO A 105 -4.02 8.33 11.13
C PRO A 105 -3.96 7.17 10.13
N SER A 106 -3.77 7.48 8.85
CA SER A 106 -3.46 6.44 7.87
C SER A 106 -2.14 5.77 8.24
N PRO A 107 -1.99 4.46 7.97
CA PRO A 107 -0.76 3.77 8.31
C PRO A 107 0.48 4.34 7.58
N GLN A 108 1.47 4.82 8.33
CA GLN A 108 2.64 5.51 7.77
C GLN A 108 3.90 4.64 7.61
N GLN A 109 3.84 3.38 8.03
CA GLN A 109 5.02 2.51 8.11
C GLN A 109 5.70 2.27 6.75
N LYS A 110 4.91 2.04 5.67
CA LYS A 110 5.44 1.80 4.32
C LYS A 110 6.11 3.07 3.73
N PRO A 111 5.45 4.25 3.73
CA PRO A 111 6.08 5.51 3.33
C PRO A 111 7.32 5.87 4.16
N LEU A 112 7.26 5.65 5.47
CA LEU A 112 8.37 5.94 6.38
C LEU A 112 9.58 5.06 6.09
N LEU A 113 9.36 3.75 5.92
CA LEU A 113 10.41 2.80 5.55
C LEU A 113 11.05 3.21 4.22
N MET A 114 10.25 3.50 3.19
CA MET A 114 10.75 3.97 1.89
C MET A 114 11.58 5.27 2.03
N SER A 115 11.12 6.21 2.86
CA SER A 115 11.84 7.47 3.12
C SER A 115 13.16 7.23 3.84
N MET A 116 13.20 6.33 4.83
CA MET A 116 14.42 5.96 5.56
C MET A 116 15.45 5.30 4.63
N ILE A 117 15.02 4.40 3.74
CA ILE A 117 15.90 3.74 2.77
C ILE A 117 16.46 4.77 1.78
N LYS A 118 15.61 5.65 1.24
CA LYS A 118 16.04 6.73 0.33
C LYS A 118 17.00 7.70 1.00
N LYS A 119 16.71 8.10 2.24
CA LYS A 119 17.60 8.96 3.02
C LYS A 119 18.96 8.30 3.20
N SER A 120 18.99 7.03 3.62
CA SER A 120 20.23 6.28 3.78
C SER A 120 21.03 6.18 2.48
N GLN A 121 20.35 6.00 1.35
CA GLN A 121 20.97 5.97 0.03
C GLN A 121 21.59 7.32 -0.36
N ALA A 122 20.90 8.43 -0.10
CA ALA A 122 21.37 9.79 -0.36
C ALA A 122 22.54 10.17 0.56
N ASP A 123 22.49 9.78 1.83
CA ASP A 123 23.57 10.00 2.79
C ASP A 123 24.87 9.31 2.30
N LEU A 124 24.78 8.07 1.82
CA LEU A 124 25.93 7.36 1.24
C LEU A 124 26.50 8.08 0.00
N GLN A 125 25.64 8.63 -0.86
CA GLN A 125 26.12 9.44 -2.01
C GLN A 125 26.85 10.69 -1.52
N SER A 126 26.29 11.38 -0.53
CA SER A 126 26.89 12.56 0.07
C SER A 126 28.27 12.25 0.67
N PHE A 127 28.41 11.14 1.42
CA PHE A 127 29.69 10.70 1.97
C PHE A 127 30.71 10.33 0.89
N ALA A 128 30.28 9.74 -0.23
CA ALA A 128 31.14 9.45 -1.37
C ALA A 128 31.71 10.71 -2.04
N LEU A 129 30.97 11.82 -2.01
CA LEU A 129 31.39 13.11 -2.57
C LEU A 129 32.31 13.89 -1.62
N GLN A 130 32.16 13.72 -0.31
CA GLN A 130 32.91 14.46 0.71
C GLN A 130 34.24 13.79 1.10
N THR A 131 34.41 12.49 0.86
CA THR A 131 35.63 11.78 1.25
C THR A 131 36.80 12.02 0.28
N ASN A 132 38.00 12.20 0.84
CA ASN A 132 39.26 12.32 0.07
C ASN A 132 39.90 10.95 -0.24
N SER A 133 39.38 9.87 0.34
CA SER A 133 39.90 8.51 0.17
C SER A 133 39.20 7.81 -0.99
N LYS A 134 39.98 7.40 -2.00
CA LYS A 134 39.43 6.68 -3.16
C LYS A 134 38.78 5.35 -2.77
N LYS A 135 39.32 4.68 -1.76
CA LYS A 135 38.78 3.43 -1.22
C LYS A 135 37.39 3.64 -0.61
N ASP A 136 37.22 4.68 0.19
CA ASP A 136 35.96 4.95 0.89
C ASP A 136 34.91 5.49 -0.08
N GLN A 137 35.31 6.32 -1.06
CA GLN A 137 34.44 6.72 -2.15
C GLN A 137 33.86 5.51 -2.89
N ASN A 138 34.71 4.55 -3.28
CA ASN A 138 34.26 3.34 -3.95
C ASN A 138 33.33 2.50 -3.07
N MET A 139 33.62 2.38 -1.78
CA MET A 139 32.78 1.67 -0.81
C MET A 139 31.38 2.31 -0.70
N TYR A 140 31.30 3.62 -0.49
CA TYR A 140 30.04 4.35 -0.37
C TYR A 140 29.22 4.29 -1.65
N MET A 141 29.85 4.46 -2.83
CA MET A 141 29.17 4.32 -4.12
C MET A 141 28.61 2.91 -4.33
N LYS A 142 29.38 1.87 -3.99
CA LYS A 142 28.92 0.48 -4.09
C LYS A 142 27.71 0.22 -3.19
N ASN A 143 27.72 0.73 -1.97
CA ASN A 143 26.61 0.54 -1.03
C ASN A 143 25.37 1.36 -1.42
N SER A 144 25.57 2.58 -1.92
CA SER A 144 24.48 3.41 -2.47
C SER A 144 23.80 2.71 -3.65
N LYS A 145 24.57 2.08 -4.56
CA LYS A 145 24.02 1.29 -5.67
C LYS A 145 23.19 0.11 -5.19
N LYS A 146 23.66 -0.63 -4.18
CA LYS A 146 22.87 -1.73 -3.58
C LYS A 146 21.55 -1.24 -2.98
N LEU A 147 21.56 -0.08 -2.32
CA LEU A 147 20.32 0.52 -1.80
C LEU A 147 19.40 0.98 -2.93
N GLN A 148 19.92 1.47 -4.05
CA GLN A 148 19.10 1.77 -5.22
C GLN A 148 18.43 0.51 -5.78
N GLU A 149 19.17 -0.59 -5.92
CA GLU A 149 18.60 -1.88 -6.35
C GLU A 149 17.51 -2.37 -5.38
N ALA A 150 17.70 -2.18 -4.08
CA ALA A 150 16.68 -2.49 -3.07
C ALA A 150 15.46 -1.56 -3.18
N ILE A 151 15.65 -0.26 -3.43
CA ILE A 151 14.55 0.70 -3.65
C ILE A 151 13.74 0.27 -4.86
N ASP A 152 14.38 -0.08 -5.98
CA ASP A 152 13.69 -0.47 -7.22
C ASP A 152 12.88 -1.76 -7.01
N LEU A 153 13.44 -2.73 -6.27
CA LEU A 153 12.76 -3.97 -5.92
C LEU A 153 11.56 -3.76 -4.99
N LEU A 154 11.70 -2.87 -4.01
CA LEU A 154 10.69 -2.64 -2.96
C LEU A 154 9.64 -1.60 -3.36
N THR A 155 9.92 -0.76 -4.36
CA THR A 155 8.99 0.27 -4.86
C THR A 155 7.57 -0.24 -5.07
N PRO A 156 7.30 -1.36 -5.77
CA PRO A 156 5.92 -1.82 -5.96
C PRO A 156 5.20 -2.18 -4.64
N TYR A 157 5.93 -2.51 -3.57
CA TYR A 157 5.37 -2.95 -2.29
C TYR A 157 5.25 -1.82 -1.25
N LEU A 158 6.05 -0.76 -1.39
CA LEU A 158 6.15 0.33 -0.43
C LEU A 158 5.61 1.66 -0.96
N LYS A 159 5.28 1.74 -2.25
CA LYS A 159 4.66 2.90 -2.87
C LYS A 159 3.14 2.78 -2.70
N ASN A 160 2.65 3.24 -1.55
CA ASN A 160 1.27 3.64 -1.25
C ASN A 160 1.29 4.47 0.05
#